data_AF-A0A1H0N6M2-F1
#
_entry.id   AF-A0A1H0N6M2-F1
#
_cell.length_a   1.000
_cell.length_b   1.000
_cell.length_c   1.000
_cell.angle_alpha   90.00
_cell.angle_beta   90.00
_cell.angle_gamma   90.00
#
_symmetry.space_group_name_H-M   'P 1'
#
loop_
_entity.id
_entity.type
_entity.pdbx_description
1 polymer ?
#
loop_
_entity_poly.entity_id
_entity_poly.type
_entity_poly.pdbx_seq_one_letter_code
_entity_poly.pdbx_strand_id
1 'polypeptide(L)'
;MPILLVLFLAVVAEITVMVTVGNLVGILPTILLLIAATFVGVALLRREGTKTLGALQAAITARRPPERELVDGVLVAAAGVLVVLPGFISDVLAILLLLPPTRAIVRRRLIRRAEVAVANRERRTIIVDSMVVGPDTDDPHPSSADAKPTIFLPESRRETD
;
A
#
# COMPACT_ATOMS: atom_id res chain seq x y z
N MET A 1 -5.23 10.48 -14.28
CA MET A 1 -4.43 10.84 -15.46
C MET A 1 -2.89 10.85 -15.27
N PRO A 2 -2.28 11.09 -14.08
CA PRO A 2 -0.81 11.10 -14.00
C PRO A 2 -0.16 9.70 -14.11
N ILE A 3 -0.88 8.63 -13.74
CA ILE A 3 -0.35 7.26 -13.75
C ILE A 3 0.01 6.78 -15.17
N LEU A 4 -0.84 7.11 -16.16
CA LEU A 4 -0.58 6.73 -17.56
C LEU A 4 0.69 7.39 -18.11
N LEU A 5 0.95 8.65 -17.72
CA LEU A 5 2.16 9.37 -18.10
C LEU A 5 3.42 8.74 -17.50
N VAL A 6 3.37 8.34 -16.22
CA VAL A 6 4.49 7.64 -15.57
C VAL A 6 4.76 6.29 -16.24
N LEU A 7 3.72 5.52 -16.54
CA LEU A 7 3.87 4.24 -17.23
C LEU A 7 4.46 4.42 -18.63
N PHE A 8 3.99 5.41 -19.38
CA PHE A 8 4.52 5.73 -20.70
C PHE A 8 6.01 6.09 -20.64
N LEU A 9 6.40 6.97 -19.71
CA LEU A 9 7.81 7.34 -19.52
C LEU A 9 8.68 6.15 -19.11
N ALA A 10 8.15 5.26 -18.27
CA ALA A 10 8.86 4.04 -17.87
C ALA A 10 9.14 3.14 -19.09
N VAL A 11 8.16 2.94 -19.97
CA VAL A 11 8.34 2.14 -21.20
C VAL A 11 9.35 2.80 -22.15
N VAL A 12 9.28 4.11 -22.34
CA VAL A 12 10.23 4.85 -23.17
C VAL A 12 11.66 4.72 -22.62
N ALA A 13 11.83 4.88 -21.30
CA ALA A 13 13.12 4.68 -20.66
C ALA A 13 13.64 3.26 -20.90
N GLU A 14 12.78 2.26 -20.82
CA GLU A 14 13.18 0.87 -20.97
C GLU A 14 13.65 0.52 -22.37
N ILE A 15 12.92 0.98 -23.39
CA ILE A 15 13.32 0.83 -24.79
C ILE A 15 14.65 1.57 -25.03
N THR A 16 14.81 2.76 -24.47
CA THR A 16 16.05 3.56 -24.61
C THR A 16 17.26 2.80 -24.05
N VAL A 17 17.14 2.23 -22.85
CA VAL A 17 18.21 1.44 -22.24
C VAL A 17 18.48 0.18 -23.05
N MET A 18 17.44 -0.54 -23.47
CA MET A 18 17.60 -1.78 -24.23
C MET A 18 18.28 -1.56 -25.59
N VAL A 19 17.93 -0.49 -26.31
CA VAL A 19 18.60 -0.10 -27.56
C VAL A 19 20.05 0.30 -27.28
N THR A 20 20.31 1.04 -26.21
CA THR A 20 21.67 1.45 -25.84
C THR A 20 22.55 0.25 -25.53
N VAL A 21 22.07 -0.70 -24.73
CA VAL A 21 22.79 -1.95 -24.42
C VAL A 21 22.96 -2.80 -25.67
N GLY A 22 21.92 -2.91 -26.49
CA GLY A 22 21.95 -3.60 -27.79
C GLY A 22 23.01 -3.05 -28.73
N ASN A 23 23.21 -1.73 -28.76
CA ASN A 23 24.25 -1.08 -29.57
C ASN A 23 25.66 -1.25 -28.98
N LEU A 24 25.79 -1.37 -27.66
CA LEU A 24 27.09 -1.52 -26.98
C LEU A 24 27.62 -2.96 -27.02
N VAL A 25 26.73 -3.95 -26.81
CA VAL A 25 27.12 -5.36 -26.61
C VAL A 25 26.66 -6.24 -27.77
N GLY A 26 25.67 -5.82 -28.55
CA GLY A 26 25.03 -6.60 -29.60
C GLY A 26 23.67 -7.16 -29.20
N ILE A 27 22.85 -7.51 -30.18
CA ILE A 27 21.45 -7.94 -29.98
C ILE A 27 21.37 -9.31 -29.27
N LEU A 28 22.13 -10.31 -29.75
CA LEU A 28 22.16 -11.65 -29.16
C LEU A 28 22.49 -11.66 -27.66
N PRO A 29 23.60 -11.04 -27.19
CA PRO A 29 23.91 -10.99 -25.77
C PRO A 29 22.88 -10.18 -24.96
N THR A 30 22.28 -9.14 -25.56
CA THR A 30 21.19 -8.37 -24.91
C THR A 30 19.97 -9.25 -24.63
N ILE A 31 19.56 -10.07 -25.60
CA ILE A 31 18.46 -11.03 -25.43
C ILE A 31 18.80 -12.05 -24.34
N LEU A 32 20.02 -12.60 -24.35
CA LEU A 32 20.47 -13.54 -23.32
C LEU A 32 20.46 -12.91 -21.92
N LEU A 33 20.88 -11.64 -21.79
CA LEU A 33 20.84 -10.90 -20.54
C LEU A 33 19.40 -10.74 -20.01
N LEU A 34 18.44 -10.38 -20.87
CA LEU A 34 17.03 -10.25 -20.48
C LEU A 34 16.44 -11.58 -20.02
N ILE A 35 16.74 -12.66 -20.73
CA ILE A 35 16.29 -14.01 -20.34
C ILE A 35 16.90 -14.40 -18.99
N ALA A 36 18.21 -14.18 -18.82
CA ALA A 36 18.91 -14.49 -17.57
C ALA A 36 18.36 -13.66 -16.39
N ALA A 37 18.13 -12.36 -16.60
CA ALA A 37 17.56 -11.46 -15.60
C ALA A 37 16.14 -11.90 -15.20
N THR A 38 15.30 -12.27 -16.18
CA THR A 38 13.97 -12.83 -15.91
C THR A 38 14.05 -14.10 -15.07
N PHE A 39 14.95 -15.03 -15.42
CA PHE A 39 15.16 -16.27 -14.66
C PHE A 39 15.57 -15.99 -13.22
N VAL A 40 16.49 -15.06 -13.01
CA VAL A 40 16.93 -14.61 -11.68
C VAL A 40 15.75 -13.99 -10.93
N GLY A 41 15.02 -13.07 -11.54
CA GLY A 41 13.84 -12.42 -10.97
C GLY A 41 12.78 -13.43 -10.51
N VAL A 42 12.42 -14.39 -11.38
CA VAL A 42 11.47 -15.46 -11.06
C VAL A 42 11.98 -16.36 -9.93
N ALA A 43 13.27 -16.72 -9.92
CA ALA A 43 13.86 -17.52 -8.87
C ALA A 43 13.80 -16.81 -7.50
N LEU A 44 14.12 -15.52 -7.46
CA LEU A 44 13.98 -14.69 -6.26
C LEU A 44 12.51 -14.53 -5.84
N LEU A 45 11.61 -14.31 -6.80
CA LEU A 45 10.17 -14.20 -6.54
C LEU A 45 9.60 -15.46 -5.91
N ARG A 46 10.00 -16.65 -6.39
CA ARG A 46 9.59 -17.93 -5.78
C ARG A 46 10.09 -18.07 -4.35
N ARG A 47 11.36 -17.70 -4.09
CA ARG A 47 11.97 -17.79 -2.75
C ARG A 47 11.33 -16.82 -1.75
N GLU A 48 11.26 -15.55 -2.09
CA GLU A 48 10.71 -14.53 -1.18
C GLU A 48 9.19 -14.58 -1.10
N GLY A 49 8.51 -14.93 -2.20
CA GLY A 49 7.05 -15.08 -2.20
C GLY A 49 6.57 -16.18 -1.26
N THR A 50 7.15 -17.37 -1.34
CA THR A 50 6.81 -18.48 -0.43
C THR A 50 7.09 -18.13 1.03
N LYS A 51 8.22 -17.48 1.32
CA LYS A 51 8.56 -16.99 2.66
C LYS A 51 7.56 -15.96 3.19
N THR A 52 7.17 -14.98 2.38
CA THR A 52 6.20 -13.96 2.80
C THR A 52 4.79 -14.52 3.01
N LEU A 53 4.36 -15.44 2.14
CA LEU A 53 3.07 -16.11 2.29
C LEU A 53 3.05 -16.97 3.55
N GLY A 54 4.12 -17.72 3.82
CA GLY A 54 4.27 -18.49 5.05
C GLY A 54 4.25 -17.61 6.30
N ALA A 55 4.95 -16.48 6.28
CA ALA A 55 4.95 -15.53 7.40
C ALA A 55 3.57 -14.91 7.64
N LEU A 56 2.84 -14.56 6.58
CA LEU A 56 1.48 -14.05 6.64
C LEU A 56 0.51 -15.11 7.22
N GLN A 57 0.57 -16.35 6.71
CA GLN A 57 -0.24 -17.45 7.22
C GLN A 57 0.06 -17.72 8.71
N ALA A 58 1.33 -17.75 9.11
CA ALA A 58 1.72 -17.92 10.50
C ALA A 58 1.19 -16.79 11.40
N ALA A 59 1.17 -15.55 10.92
CA ALA A 59 0.60 -14.41 11.64
C ALA A 59 -0.91 -14.54 11.86
N ILE A 60 -1.63 -14.95 10.82
CA ILE A 60 -3.08 -15.18 10.85
C ILE A 60 -3.41 -16.31 11.84
N THR A 61 -2.72 -17.45 11.73
CA THR A 61 -2.91 -18.60 12.63
C THR A 61 -2.60 -18.24 14.09
N ALA A 62 -1.59 -17.41 14.32
CA ALA A 62 -1.24 -16.91 15.65
C ALA A 62 -2.17 -15.81 16.17
N ARG A 63 -3.23 -15.43 15.42
CA ARG A 63 -4.15 -14.31 15.73
C ARG A 63 -3.44 -12.99 16.06
N ARG A 64 -2.25 -12.76 15.48
CA ARG A 64 -1.51 -11.48 15.62
C ARG A 64 -1.81 -10.57 14.43
N PRO A 65 -1.84 -9.23 14.62
CA PRO A 65 -2.02 -8.29 13.52
C PRO A 65 -0.86 -8.40 12.51
N PRO A 66 -1.11 -8.73 11.22
CA PRO A 66 -0.08 -9.02 10.22
C PRO A 66 0.32 -7.80 9.39
N GLU A 67 0.44 -6.61 9.99
CA GLU A 67 0.68 -5.36 9.25
C GLU A 67 1.95 -5.41 8.40
N ARG A 68 3.02 -5.99 8.95
CA ARG A 68 4.32 -6.08 8.28
C ARG A 68 4.29 -7.07 7.14
N GLU A 69 3.66 -8.22 7.37
CA GLU A 69 3.54 -9.31 6.41
C GLU A 69 2.67 -8.91 5.22
N LEU A 70 1.62 -8.11 5.45
CA LEU A 70 0.79 -7.55 4.37
C LEU A 70 1.58 -6.60 3.47
N VAL A 71 2.34 -5.66 4.05
CA VAL A 71 3.18 -4.74 3.28
C VAL A 71 4.25 -5.50 2.50
N ASP A 72 4.92 -6.46 3.14
CA ASP A 72 5.92 -7.29 2.49
C ASP A 72 5.29 -8.12 1.35
N GLY A 73 4.09 -8.68 1.54
CA GLY A 73 3.35 -9.39 0.51
C GLY A 73 3.01 -8.52 -0.70
N VAL A 74 2.54 -7.29 -0.49
CA VAL A 74 2.29 -6.32 -1.57
C VAL A 74 3.58 -5.98 -2.32
N LEU A 75 4.70 -5.81 -1.62
CA LEU A 75 6.00 -5.57 -2.26
C LEU A 75 6.49 -6.77 -3.07
N VAL A 76 6.25 -8.02 -2.63
CA VAL A 76 6.52 -9.22 -3.46
C VAL A 76 5.66 -9.19 -4.71
N ALA A 77 4.35 -8.98 -4.55
CA ALA A 77 3.42 -9.01 -5.67
C ALA A 77 3.77 -7.93 -6.71
N ALA A 78 4.09 -6.72 -6.27
CA ALA A 78 4.56 -5.64 -7.13
C ALA A 78 5.84 -6.04 -7.88
N ALA A 79 6.83 -6.63 -7.17
CA ALA A 79 8.04 -7.13 -7.82
C ALA A 79 7.73 -8.19 -8.87
N GLY A 80 6.78 -9.10 -8.59
CA GLY A 80 6.34 -10.11 -9.54
C GLY A 80 5.75 -9.51 -10.82
N VAL A 81 4.95 -8.44 -10.71
CA VAL A 81 4.44 -7.70 -11.87
C VAL A 81 5.58 -7.08 -12.67
N LEU A 82 6.61 -6.53 -12.01
CA LEU A 82 7.78 -5.99 -12.70
C LEU A 82 8.57 -7.06 -13.44
N VAL A 83 8.75 -8.26 -12.86
CA VAL A 83 9.46 -9.39 -13.50
C VAL A 83 8.77 -9.89 -14.78
N VAL A 84 7.45 -9.71 -14.91
CA VAL A 84 6.70 -10.14 -16.11
C VAL A 84 7.10 -9.34 -17.35
N LEU A 85 7.51 -8.08 -17.16
CA LEU A 85 7.96 -7.23 -18.25
C LEU A 85 9.49 -7.29 -18.32
N PRO A 86 10.08 -8.07 -19.24
CA PRO A 86 11.54 -8.14 -19.35
C PRO A 86 12.07 -6.76 -19.76
N GLY A 87 12.91 -6.17 -18.90
CA GLY A 87 13.44 -4.83 -19.09
C GLY A 87 14.55 -4.53 -18.10
N PHE A 88 15.59 -3.81 -18.52
CA PHE A 88 16.78 -3.60 -17.69
C PHE A 88 16.50 -2.84 -16.39
N ILE A 89 15.75 -1.73 -16.45
CA ILE A 89 15.42 -0.94 -15.27
C ILE A 89 14.42 -1.71 -14.39
N SER A 90 13.40 -2.30 -15.00
CA SER A 90 12.34 -3.06 -14.33
C SER A 90 12.90 -4.29 -13.61
N ASP A 91 13.85 -4.99 -14.22
CA ASP A 91 14.55 -6.13 -13.63
C ASP A 91 15.35 -5.71 -12.39
N VAL A 92 16.10 -4.61 -12.48
CA VAL A 92 16.85 -4.06 -11.33
C VAL A 92 15.88 -3.67 -10.22
N LEU A 93 14.80 -2.96 -10.55
CA LEU A 93 13.79 -2.56 -9.57
C LEU A 93 13.09 -3.76 -8.93
N ALA A 94 12.76 -4.79 -9.70
CA ALA A 94 12.15 -6.02 -9.21
C ALA A 94 13.08 -6.75 -8.23
N ILE A 95 14.34 -6.94 -8.61
CA ILE A 95 15.35 -7.59 -7.76
C ILE A 95 15.55 -6.78 -6.48
N LEU A 96 15.66 -5.45 -6.57
CA LEU A 96 15.74 -4.57 -5.41
C LEU A 96 14.52 -4.71 -4.51
N LEU A 97 13.31 -4.79 -5.05
CA LEU A 97 12.10 -4.99 -4.27
C LEU A 97 12.02 -6.39 -3.63
N LEU A 98 12.64 -7.40 -4.24
CA LEU A 98 12.68 -8.76 -3.72
C LEU A 98 13.67 -8.87 -2.54
N LEU A 99 14.76 -8.12 -2.56
CA LEU A 99 15.77 -8.18 -1.52
C LEU A 99 15.25 -7.77 -0.11
N PRO A 100 15.54 -8.55 0.95
CA PRO A 100 15.12 -8.27 2.34
C PRO A 100 15.52 -6.90 2.91
N PRO A 101 16.76 -6.38 2.73
CA PRO A 101 17.15 -5.09 3.32
C PRO A 101 16.36 -3.92 2.73
N THR A 102 16.10 -3.94 1.42
CA THR A 102 15.31 -2.92 0.71
C THR A 102 13.87 -2.93 1.19
N ARG A 103 13.26 -4.12 1.37
CA ARG A 103 11.91 -4.24 1.97
C ARG A 103 11.83 -3.61 3.35
N ALA A 104 12.81 -3.86 4.22
CA ALA A 104 12.82 -3.29 5.56
C ALA A 104 12.86 -1.76 5.54
N ILE A 105 13.62 -1.15 4.61
CA ILE A 105 13.71 0.31 4.45
C ILE A 105 12.40 0.88 3.91
N VAL A 106 11.86 0.28 2.84
CA VAL A 106 10.63 0.74 2.19
C VAL A 106 9.45 0.62 3.16
N ARG A 107 9.33 -0.51 3.86
CA ARG A 107 8.30 -0.74 4.89
C ARG A 107 8.33 0.33 5.98
N ARG A 108 9.52 0.63 6.55
CA ARG A 108 9.68 1.69 7.56
C ARG A 108 9.25 3.07 7.08
N ARG A 109 9.35 3.35 5.77
CA ARG A 109 8.86 4.61 5.18
C ARG A 109 7.36 4.59 4.95
N LEU A 110 6.81 3.47 4.47
CA LEU A 110 5.38 3.33 4.21
C LEU A 110 4.55 3.40 5.49
N ILE A 111 4.96 2.67 6.53
CA ILE A 111 4.26 2.67 7.83
C ILE A 111 4.25 4.08 8.43
N ARG A 112 5.40 4.77 8.48
CA ARG A 112 5.47 6.17 8.97
C ARG A 112 4.57 7.12 8.19
N ARG A 113 4.47 6.97 6.86
CA ARG A 113 3.57 7.81 6.05
C ARG A 113 2.10 7.51 6.33
N ALA A 114 1.76 6.24 6.56
CA ALA A 114 0.41 5.83 6.93
C ALA A 114 0.03 6.40 8.31
N GLU A 115 0.92 6.30 9.31
CA GLU A 115 0.73 6.91 10.64
C GLU A 115 0.49 8.42 10.54
N VAL A 116 1.32 9.14 9.78
CA VAL A 116 1.16 10.59 9.58
C VAL A 116 -0.14 10.94 8.84
N ALA A 117 -0.53 10.14 7.85
CA ALA A 117 -1.78 10.33 7.10
C ALA A 117 -3.03 10.07 7.97
N VAL A 118 -2.96 9.08 8.86
CA VAL A 118 -4.04 8.75 9.80
C VAL A 118 -4.13 9.80 10.91
N ALA A 119 -3.01 10.26 11.47
CA ALA A 119 -2.97 11.34 12.45
C ALA A 119 -3.57 12.66 11.91
N ASN A 120 -3.40 12.93 10.61
CA ASN A 120 -4.08 14.05 9.95
C ASN A 120 -5.58 13.83 9.74
N ARG A 121 -6.05 12.59 9.75
CA ARG A 121 -7.46 12.22 9.54
C ARG A 121 -8.28 12.29 10.83
N GLU A 122 -7.66 12.02 11.97
CA GLU A 122 -8.31 12.11 13.30
C GLU A 122 -8.77 13.53 13.67
N ARG A 123 -8.17 14.58 13.10
CA ARG A 123 -8.67 15.97 13.28
C ARG A 123 -10.06 16.23 12.69
N ARG A 124 -10.66 15.27 11.97
CA ARG A 124 -11.94 15.45 11.26
C ARG A 124 -13.05 14.49 11.70
N THR A 125 -12.80 13.58 12.64
CA THR A 125 -13.82 12.62 13.08
C THR A 125 -14.63 13.22 14.22
N ILE A 126 -15.86 13.66 13.94
CA ILE A 126 -16.86 13.96 14.97
C ILE A 126 -17.32 12.62 15.52
N ILE A 127 -17.03 12.35 16.79
CA ILE A 127 -17.58 11.21 17.52
C ILE A 127 -19.04 11.57 17.81
N VAL A 128 -19.98 10.94 17.11
CA VAL A 128 -21.40 11.00 17.46
C VAL A 128 -21.62 9.92 18.49
N ASP A 129 -21.93 10.32 19.72
CA ASP A 129 -22.24 9.40 20.81
C ASP A 129 -23.44 8.54 20.37
N SER A 130 -23.24 7.23 20.23
CA SER A 130 -24.29 6.35 19.76
C SER A 130 -25.25 6.08 20.91
N MET A 131 -26.41 6.74 20.91
CA MET A 131 -27.49 6.34 21.81
C MET A 131 -27.97 4.94 21.43
N VAL A 132 -27.88 4.01 22.38
CA VAL A 132 -28.50 2.69 22.28
C VAL A 132 -30.00 2.88 22.49
N VAL A 133 -30.78 2.84 21.41
CA VAL A 133 -32.24 2.74 21.50
C VAL A 133 -32.54 1.31 21.92
N GLY A 134 -32.99 1.14 23.17
CA GLY A 134 -33.51 -0.15 23.64
C GLY A 134 -34.73 -0.56 22.81
N PRO A 135 -35.00 -1.86 22.65
CA PRO A 135 -36.21 -2.30 21.96
C PRO A 135 -37.43 -1.75 22.69
N ASP A 136 -38.27 -1.01 21.96
CA ASP A 136 -39.53 -0.43 22.43
C ASP A 136 -40.25 -1.35 23.44
N THR A 137 -40.39 -0.88 24.67
CA THR A 137 -41.61 -1.15 25.43
C THR A 137 -42.59 -0.06 25.04
N ASP A 138 -43.74 -0.47 24.50
CA ASP A 138 -44.85 0.37 24.03
C ASP A 138 -45.10 1.60 24.92
N ASP A 139 -44.49 2.75 24.59
CA ASP A 139 -44.85 4.05 25.14
C ASP A 139 -45.62 4.85 24.05
N PRO A 140 -46.86 5.29 24.31
CA PRO A 140 -47.66 6.00 23.32
C PRO A 140 -47.02 7.32 22.91
N HIS A 141 -46.76 7.44 21.62
CA HIS A 141 -46.17 8.60 20.93
C HIS A 141 -46.90 9.93 21.27
N PRO A 142 -46.28 10.90 21.97
CA PRO A 142 -46.79 12.26 21.96
C PRO A 142 -46.40 12.95 20.66
N SER A 143 -47.43 13.42 19.97
CA SER A 143 -47.44 14.19 18.71
C SER A 143 -46.17 15.00 18.40
N SER A 144 -45.62 14.70 17.23
CA SER A 144 -44.45 15.26 16.56
C SER A 144 -44.63 16.70 16.03
N ALA A 145 -45.11 17.63 16.87
CA ALA A 145 -45.47 18.97 16.42
C ALA A 145 -44.65 20.15 16.98
N ASP A 146 -43.80 20.00 18.01
CA ASP A 146 -43.23 21.20 18.66
C ASP A 146 -41.78 21.13 19.19
N ALA A 147 -40.99 20.13 18.77
CA ALA A 147 -39.59 20.05 19.18
C ALA A 147 -38.70 20.96 18.31
N LYS A 148 -38.60 22.23 18.69
CA LYS A 148 -37.62 23.17 18.12
C LYS A 148 -36.20 22.59 18.37
N PRO A 149 -35.32 22.52 17.36
CA PRO A 149 -33.98 21.95 17.55
C PRO A 149 -33.17 22.91 18.41
N THR A 150 -32.98 22.57 19.69
CA THR A 150 -32.10 23.32 20.59
C THR A 150 -30.66 22.98 20.22
N ILE A 151 -30.04 23.87 19.44
CA ILE A 151 -28.60 23.83 19.15
C ILE A 151 -27.89 24.15 20.47
N PHE A 152 -27.27 23.14 21.08
CA PHE A 152 -26.35 23.35 22.19
C PHE A 152 -25.06 23.97 21.63
N LEU A 153 -24.94 25.29 21.79
CA LEU A 153 -23.67 25.99 21.57
C LEU A 153 -22.73 25.62 22.72
N PRO A 154 -21.52 25.11 22.47
CA PRO A 154 -20.55 24.87 23.53
C PRO A 154 -20.21 26.21 24.18
N GLU A 155 -20.42 26.30 25.49
CA GLU A 155 -20.17 27.51 26.27
C GLU A 155 -18.70 27.91 26.12
N SER A 156 -18.48 29.06 25.50
CA SER A 156 -17.15 29.63 25.29
C SER A 156 -16.49 29.83 26.64
N ARG A 157 -15.44 29.03 26.88
CA ARG A 157 -14.41 29.26 27.90
C ARG A 157 -14.04 30.75 27.92
N ARG A 158 -14.52 31.49 28.91
CA ARG A 158 -13.94 32.78 29.29
C ARG A 158 -12.85 32.50 30.31
N GLU A 159 -11.63 32.68 29.81
CA GLU A 159 -10.40 32.97 30.53
C GLU A 159 -10.56 34.09 31.56
N THR A 160 -9.67 34.06 32.57
CA THR A 160 -9.14 35.17 33.40
C THR A 160 -10.15 35.85 34.35
N ASP A 161 -9.87 36.07 35.63
CA ASP A 161 -8.63 36.25 36.41
C ASP A 161 -8.79 35.67 37.83
#